data_AF-A0A8T3W435-F1
#
_entry.id   AF-A0A8T3W435-F1
#
_cell.length_a   1.000
_cell.length_b   1.000
_cell.length_c   1.000
_cell.angle_alpha   90.00
_cell.angle_beta   90.00
_cell.angle_gamma   90.00
#
_symmetry.space_group_name_H-M   'P 1'
#
loop_
_entity.id
_entity.type
_entity.pdbx_description
1 polymer ?
#
loop_
_entity_poly.entity_id
_entity_poly.type
_entity_poly.pdbx_seq_one_letter_code
_entity_poly.pdbx_strand_id
1 'polypeptide(L)'
;MKDDIIQGLKMAMLKGETLQQAMQSFYNSGYERKDIEDAARELQGLQSQLSQESKIFNQNEKMEQKPTPTKLEEKSTQVVSNYEQPQKSNSRIIFMITILLLLIIVGAALAGIYLYRETVMNYITNIFG
;
A
#
# COMPACT_ATOMS: atom_id res chain seq x y z
N MET A 1 7.26 17.41 2.96
CA MET A 1 6.84 16.03 2.59
C MET A 1 7.43 15.01 3.53
N LYS A 2 8.77 14.88 3.65
CA LYS A 2 9.36 13.94 4.62
C LYS A 2 8.98 14.27 6.07
N ASP A 3 8.95 15.56 6.42
CA ASP A 3 8.57 16.03 7.76
C ASP A 3 7.15 15.62 8.17
N ASP A 4 6.23 15.58 7.20
CA ASP A 4 4.82 15.21 7.41
C ASP A 4 4.69 13.72 7.77
N ILE A 5 5.50 12.88 7.11
CA ILE A 5 5.59 11.44 7.40
C ILE A 5 6.16 11.23 8.80
N ILE A 6 7.24 11.93 9.18
CA ILE A 6 7.86 11.82 10.50
C ILE A 6 6.85 12.18 11.61
N GLN A 7 6.15 13.31 11.46
CA GLN A 7 5.14 13.74 12.43
C GLN A 7 3.99 12.74 12.54
N GLY A 8 3.53 12.21 11.41
CA GLY A 8 2.46 11.23 11.42
C GLY A 8 2.87 9.86 11.98
N LEU A 9 4.08 9.37 11.69
CA LEU A 9 4.65 8.17 12.31
C LEU A 9 4.76 8.35 13.83
N LYS A 10 5.23 9.52 14.29
CA LYS A 10 5.28 9.86 15.72
C LYS A 10 3.89 9.83 16.36
N MET A 11 2.88 10.41 15.71
CA MET A 11 1.52 10.44 16.24
C MET A 11 0.89 9.04 16.31
N ALA A 12 1.12 8.19 15.32
CA ALA A 12 0.66 6.80 15.32
C ALA A 12 1.30 6.00 16.46
N MET A 13 2.60 6.17 16.69
CA MET A 13 3.30 5.54 17.82
C MET A 13 2.79 6.03 19.17
N LEU A 14 2.47 7.33 19.32
CA LEU A 14 1.87 7.87 20.54
C LEU A 14 0.46 7.31 20.82
N LYS A 15 -0.29 6.94 19.77
CA LYS A 15 -1.57 6.24 19.90
C LYS A 15 -1.42 4.75 20.28
N GLY A 16 -0.19 4.24 20.31
CA GLY A 16 0.12 2.84 20.65
C GLY A 16 0.29 1.92 19.44
N GLU A 17 0.31 2.46 18.21
CA GLU A 17 0.58 1.65 17.02
C GLU A 17 2.07 1.30 16.93
N THR A 18 2.38 0.12 16.37
CA THR A 18 3.77 -0.25 16.10
C THR A 18 4.32 0.59 14.94
N LEU A 19 5.63 0.85 14.94
CA LEU A 19 6.28 1.57 13.84
C LEU A 19 6.00 0.91 12.49
N GLN A 20 6.04 -0.43 12.43
CA GLN A 20 5.72 -1.19 11.22
C GLN A 20 4.28 -0.97 10.74
N GLN A 21 3.31 -0.94 11.66
CA GLN A 21 1.91 -0.66 11.34
C GLN A 21 1.73 0.76 10.82
N ALA A 22 2.37 1.74 11.46
CA ALA A 22 2.35 3.12 11.01
C ALA A 22 2.96 3.25 9.60
N MET A 23 4.11 2.64 9.34
CA MET A 23 4.75 2.61 8.01
C MET A 23 3.83 1.99 6.95
N GLN A 24 3.12 0.90 7.28
CA GLN A 24 2.17 0.28 6.37
C GLN A 24 1.00 1.20 6.01
N SER A 25 0.51 1.99 6.97
CA SER A 25 -0.54 3.00 6.72
C SER A 25 -0.08 4.05 5.71
N PHE A 26 1.14 4.57 5.84
CA PHE A 26 1.72 5.51 4.87
C PHE A 26 1.91 4.88 3.49
N TYR A 27 2.36 3.62 3.43
CA TYR A 27 2.48 2.90 2.17
C TYR A 27 1.14 2.78 1.46
N ASN A 28 0.08 2.44 2.20
CA ASN A 28 -1.28 2.34 1.66
C ASN A 28 -1.85 3.71 1.23
N SER A 29 -1.37 4.81 1.81
CA SER A 29 -1.72 6.18 1.41
C SER A 29 -0.95 6.68 0.16
N GLY A 30 -0.11 5.84 -0.44
CA GLY A 30 0.60 6.14 -1.68
C GLY A 30 1.94 6.86 -1.48
N TYR A 31 2.48 6.89 -0.26
CA TYR A 31 3.82 7.41 -0.04
C TYR A 31 4.89 6.44 -0.54
N GLU A 32 5.95 6.98 -1.11
CA GLU A 32 7.08 6.21 -1.60
C GLU A 32 7.77 5.47 -0.45
N ARG A 33 8.06 4.18 -0.67
CA ARG A 33 8.68 3.31 0.34
C ARG A 33 9.97 3.89 0.91
N LYS A 34 10.80 4.47 0.04
CA LYS A 34 12.09 5.08 0.41
C LYS A 34 11.90 6.23 1.39
N ASP A 35 10.89 7.08 1.18
CA ASP A 35 10.65 8.24 2.04
C ASP A 35 10.11 7.82 3.42
N ILE A 36 9.32 6.76 3.47
CA ILE A 36 8.83 6.16 4.72
C ILE A 36 9.99 5.56 5.53
N GLU A 37 10.88 4.81 4.87
CA GLU A 37 12.04 4.19 5.51
C GLU A 37 13.05 5.24 6.01
N ASP A 38 13.31 6.29 5.23
CA ASP A 38 14.15 7.42 5.63
C ASP A 38 13.57 8.12 6.87
N ALA A 39 12.27 8.44 6.86
CA ALA A 39 11.56 9.07 7.99
C ALA A 39 11.57 8.20 9.26
N ALA A 40 11.36 6.90 9.12
CA ALA A 40 11.41 5.96 10.23
C ALA A 40 12.81 5.87 10.85
N ARG A 41 13.86 5.90 10.02
CA ARG A 41 15.26 5.87 10.49
C ARG A 41 15.61 7.14 11.27
N GLU A 42 15.17 8.29 10.79
CA GLU A 42 15.36 9.57 11.47
C GLU A 42 14.66 9.58 12.84
N LEU A 43 13.42 9.09 12.90
CA LEU A 43 12.64 9.01 14.13
C LEU A 43 13.27 8.07 15.18
N GLN A 44 13.82 6.93 14.76
CA GLN A 44 14.57 6.03 15.66
C GLN A 44 15.86 6.68 16.19
N GLY A 45 16.52 7.50 15.37
CA GLY A 45 17.67 8.30 15.77
C GLY A 45 17.32 9.27 16.91
N LEU A 46 16.21 10.00 16.78
CA LEU A 46 15.72 10.92 17.82
C LEU A 46 15.31 10.19 19.11
N GLN A 47 14.63 9.04 19.01
CA GLN A 47 14.17 8.30 20.18
C GLN A 47 15.34 7.72 21.01
N SER A 48 16.44 7.38 20.34
CA SER A 48 17.67 6.93 20.99
C SER A 48 18.33 8.03 21.84
N GLN A 49 18.18 9.29 21.44
CA GLN A 49 18.67 10.45 22.19
C GLN A 49 17.79 10.79 23.40
N LEU A 50 16.46 10.73 23.23
CA LEU A 50 15.48 11.01 24.30
C LEU A 50 15.48 9.96 25.42
N SER A 51 15.94 8.74 25.14
CA SER A 51 16.00 7.63 26.11
C SER A 51 17.20 7.73 27.07
N GLN A 52 18.13 8.65 26.84
CA GLN A 52 19.27 8.88 27.75
C GLN A 52 18.98 9.92 28.84
N GLU A 53 17.96 10.76 28.71
CA GLU A 53 17.66 11.83 29.68
C GLU A 53 16.58 11.46 30.72
N SER A 54 15.84 10.36 30.52
CA SER A 54 14.70 9.97 31.36
C SER A 54 15.00 8.94 32.47
N LYS A 55 16.28 8.60 32.72
CA LYS A 55 16.66 7.67 33.80
C LYS A 55 16.74 8.28 35.21
N ILE A 56 16.39 9.55 35.42
CA ILE A 56 16.54 10.22 36.73
C ILE A 56 15.21 10.39 37.49
N PHE A 57 14.05 10.14 36.90
CA PHE A 57 12.78 10.33 37.60
C PHE A 57 11.79 9.19 37.38
N ASN A 58 11.94 8.09 38.14
CA ASN A 58 10.85 7.15 38.40
C ASN A 58 11.16 6.26 39.62
N GLN A 59 11.09 6.86 40.81
CA GLN A 59 10.81 6.13 42.05
C GLN A 59 9.83 6.94 42.91
N ASN A 60 8.57 6.97 42.49
CA ASN A 60 7.37 6.97 43.32
C ASN A 60 6.19 7.47 42.49
N GLU A 61 5.26 6.58 42.19
CA GLU A 61 3.84 6.74 42.53
C GLU A 61 3.05 5.55 41.97
N LYS A 62 3.02 4.51 42.78
CA LYS A 62 1.98 3.48 42.71
C LYS A 62 0.76 4.03 43.44
N MET A 63 -0.13 4.69 42.72
CA MET A 63 -1.50 4.96 43.17
C MET A 63 -2.48 4.68 42.04
N GLU A 64 -3.03 3.47 42.08
CA GLU A 64 -4.47 3.20 42.03
C GLU A 64 -5.37 4.29 41.41
N GLN A 65 -5.67 4.17 40.12
CA GLN A 65 -6.81 4.86 39.50
C GLN A 65 -7.86 3.87 39.01
N LYS A 66 -8.96 3.92 39.75
CA LYS A 66 -10.31 3.42 39.52
C LYS A 66 -10.82 3.69 38.09
N PRO A 67 -11.62 2.78 37.49
CA PRO A 67 -12.21 3.00 36.17
C PRO A 67 -13.24 4.12 36.26
N THR A 68 -13.01 5.21 35.53
CA THR A 68 -14.00 6.27 35.36
C THR A 68 -14.42 6.28 33.88
N PRO A 69 -15.73 6.15 33.58
CA PRO A 69 -16.23 6.12 32.22
C PRO A 69 -16.12 7.53 31.63
N THR A 70 -15.24 7.70 30.64
CA THR A 70 -15.18 8.95 29.88
C THR A 70 -16.32 8.93 28.86
N LYS A 71 -17.39 9.58 29.31
CA LYS A 71 -18.44 10.26 28.56
C LYS A 71 -18.08 10.50 27.09
N LEU A 72 -18.86 9.86 26.23
CA LEU A 72 -19.05 10.18 24.82
C LEU A 72 -19.31 11.69 24.69
N GLU A 73 -18.37 12.40 24.07
CA GLU A 73 -18.60 13.75 23.57
C GLU A 73 -18.91 13.63 22.07
N GLU A 74 -20.21 13.73 21.81
CA GLU A 74 -20.83 13.94 20.53
C GLU A 74 -20.29 15.24 19.92
N LYS A 75 -19.52 15.15 18.83
CA LYS A 75 -19.32 16.28 17.93
C LYS A 75 -19.15 15.84 16.48
N SER A 76 -20.14 16.26 15.71
CA SER A 76 -20.23 16.26 14.24
C SER A 76 -20.05 14.90 13.57
N THR A 77 -21.19 14.26 13.31
CA THR A 77 -21.46 13.64 12.01
C THR A 77 -21.32 14.71 10.92
N GLN A 78 -20.08 15.09 10.61
CA GLN A 78 -19.77 15.50 9.27
C GLN A 78 -20.01 14.26 8.43
N VAL A 79 -21.05 14.31 7.59
CA VAL A 79 -21.24 13.40 6.46
C VAL A 79 -20.07 13.67 5.52
N VAL A 80 -18.88 13.20 5.89
CA VAL A 80 -17.75 13.13 4.96
C VAL A 80 -18.06 11.89 4.15
N SER A 81 -18.57 12.16 2.96
CA SER A 81 -18.59 11.30 1.77
C SER A 81 -18.36 9.83 2.04
N ASN A 82 -19.35 8.99 1.71
CA ASN A 82 -19.17 7.65 1.17
C ASN A 82 -17.74 7.50 0.60
N TYR A 83 -16.79 7.07 1.44
CA TYR A 83 -15.48 6.70 0.95
C TYR A 83 -15.78 5.43 0.19
N GLU A 84 -15.74 5.54 -1.14
CA GLU A 84 -15.85 4.45 -2.07
C GLU A 84 -15.15 3.25 -1.46
N GLN A 85 -15.94 2.27 -1.01
CA GLN A 85 -15.38 0.98 -0.64
C GLN A 85 -14.52 0.59 -1.83
N PRO A 86 -13.23 0.24 -1.63
CA PRO A 86 -12.38 -0.15 -2.75
C PRO A 86 -13.11 -1.30 -3.44
N GLN A 87 -13.66 -1.01 -4.62
CA GLN A 87 -14.38 -2.00 -5.41
C GLN A 87 -13.38 -3.12 -5.58
N LYS A 88 -13.69 -4.26 -4.96
CA LYS A 88 -12.89 -5.48 -5.03
C LYS A 88 -12.79 -5.81 -6.51
N SER A 89 -11.72 -5.33 -7.14
CA SER A 89 -11.58 -5.43 -8.58
C SER A 89 -11.56 -6.92 -8.88
N ASN A 90 -12.35 -7.32 -9.86
CA ASN A 90 -12.43 -8.70 -10.29
C ASN A 90 -11.15 -9.06 -11.06
N SER A 91 -9.99 -8.90 -10.43
CA SER A 91 -8.67 -9.15 -11.01
C SER A 91 -8.58 -10.55 -11.60
N ARG A 92 -9.27 -11.53 -11.00
CA ARG A 92 -9.42 -12.89 -11.55
C ARG A 92 -10.19 -12.93 -12.89
N ILE A 93 -11.23 -12.11 -13.03
CA ILE A 93 -12.02 -12.03 -14.28
C ILE A 93 -11.21 -11.32 -15.36
N ILE A 94 -10.54 -10.21 -15.01
CA ILE A 94 -9.65 -9.51 -15.95
C ILE A 94 -8.57 -10.46 -16.45
N PHE A 95 -7.91 -11.20 -15.55
CA PHE A 95 -6.90 -12.19 -15.91
C PHE A 95 -7.47 -13.31 -16.83
N MET A 96 -8.66 -13.82 -16.53
CA MET A 96 -9.33 -14.82 -17.38
C MET A 96 -9.64 -14.28 -18.77
N ILE A 97 -10.13 -13.05 -18.89
CA ILE A 97 -10.40 -12.40 -20.17
C ILE A 97 -9.11 -12.21 -20.97
N THR A 98 -8.02 -11.77 -20.31
CA THR A 98 -6.72 -11.61 -20.97
C THR A 98 -6.20 -12.93 -21.55
N ILE A 99 -6.30 -14.03 -20.80
CA ILE A 99 -5.89 -15.36 -21.28
C ILE A 99 -6.77 -15.83 -22.45
N LEU A 100 -8.09 -15.63 -22.36
CA LEU A 100 -9.02 -16.02 -23.42
C LEU A 100 -8.73 -15.25 -24.72
N LEU A 101 -8.48 -13.94 -24.63
CA LEU A 101 -8.11 -13.11 -25.77
C LEU A 101 -6.82 -13.61 -26.43
N LEU A 102 -5.81 -13.95 -25.62
CA LEU A 102 -4.53 -14.45 -26.11
C LEU A 102 -4.69 -15.79 -26.85
N LEU A 103 -5.52 -16.70 -26.32
CA LEU A 103 -5.82 -17.97 -26.99
C LEU A 103 -6.52 -17.78 -28.34
N ILE A 104 -7.46 -16.83 -28.44
CA ILE A 104 -8.15 -16.52 -29.70
C ILE A 104 -7.16 -15.99 -30.74
N ILE A 105 -6.26 -15.08 -30.35
CA ILE A 105 -5.24 -14.53 -31.26
C ILE A 105 -4.32 -15.64 -31.78
N VAL A 106 -3.82 -16.50 -30.89
CA VAL A 106 -2.96 -17.63 -31.30
C VAL A 106 -3.71 -18.59 -32.21
N GLY A 107 -4.96 -18.94 -31.87
CA GLY A 107 -5.80 -19.80 -32.69
C GLY A 107 -6.06 -19.23 -34.08
N ALA A 108 -6.41 -17.94 -34.16
CA ALA A 108 -6.62 -17.25 -35.42
C ALA A 108 -5.34 -17.19 -36.28
N ALA A 109 -4.18 -16.93 -35.67
CA ALA A 109 -2.90 -16.94 -36.37
C ALA A 109 -2.57 -18.32 -36.97
N LEU A 110 -2.74 -19.39 -36.18
CA LEU A 110 -2.51 -20.76 -36.64
C LEU A 110 -3.49 -21.15 -37.76
N ALA A 111 -4.77 -20.82 -37.61
CA ALA A 111 -5.78 -21.06 -38.64
C ALA A 111 -5.46 -20.27 -39.92
N GLY A 112 -5.02 -19.02 -39.78
CA GLY A 112 -4.60 -18.18 -40.90
C GLY A 112 -3.40 -18.78 -41.65
N ILE A 113 -2.37 -19.23 -40.94
CA ILE A 113 -1.21 -19.91 -41.56
C ILE A 113 -1.66 -21.18 -42.30
N TYR A 114 -2.58 -21.94 -41.71
CA TYR A 114 -3.08 -23.17 -42.32
C TYR A 114 -3.90 -22.89 -43.59
N LEU A 115 -4.83 -21.92 -43.55
CA LEU A 115 -5.69 -21.57 -44.67
C LEU A 115 -4.93 -20.86 -45.80
N TYR A 116 -3.96 -20.01 -45.45
CA TYR A 116 -3.20 -19.22 -46.41
C TYR A 116 -1.77 -19.73 -46.62
N ARG A 117 -1.54 -21.04 -46.42
CA ARG A 117 -0.20 -21.65 -46.47
C ARG A 117 0.57 -21.29 -47.74
N GLU A 118 -0.10 -21.29 -48.89
CA GLU A 118 0.53 -21.04 -50.20
C GLU A 118 0.95 -19.58 -50.32
N THR A 119 0.07 -18.66 -49.91
CA THR A 119 0.36 -17.23 -49.85
C THR A 119 1.53 -16.94 -48.93
N VAL A 120 1.56 -17.54 -47.73
CA VAL A 120 2.66 -17.37 -46.75
C VAL A 120 3.99 -17.85 -47.33
N MET A 121 4.02 -19.03 -47.96
CA MET A 121 5.25 -19.56 -48.57
C MET A 121 5.73 -18.68 -49.73
N ASN A 122 4.82 -18.15 -50.54
CA ASN A 122 5.16 -17.20 -51.61
C ASN A 122 5.71 -15.89 -51.04
N TYR A 123 5.13 -15.34 -49.96
CA TYR A 123 5.66 -14.16 -49.29
C TYR A 123 7.06 -14.39 -48.72
N ILE A 124 7.29 -15.53 -48.05
CA ILE A 124 8.62 -15.88 -47.52
C ILE A 124 9.63 -15.99 -48.66
N THR A 125 9.26 -16.64 -49.76
CA THR A 125 10.14 -16.81 -50.92
C THR A 125 10.49 -15.47 -51.57
N ASN A 126 9.53 -14.54 -51.64
CA ASN A 126 9.76 -13.20 -52.19
C ASN A 126 10.55 -12.25 -51.27
N ILE A 127 10.61 -12.55 -49.96
CA ILE A 127 11.38 -11.76 -48.98
C ILE A 127 12.83 -12.27 -48.89
N PHE A 128 13.04 -13.58 -48.99
CA PHE A 128 14.33 -14.23 -48.76
C PHE A 128 15.02 -14.76 -50.03
N GLY A 129 14.35 -14.75 -51.19
CA GLY A 129 14.90 -15.14 -52.49
C GLY A 129 15.00 -13.96 -53.43
#